data_AF-C2CHL6-F1
#
_entry.id   AF-C2CHL6-F1
#
_cell.length_a   1.000
_cell.length_b   1.000
_cell.length_c   1.000
_cell.angle_alpha   90.00
_cell.angle_beta   90.00
_cell.angle_gamma   90.00
#
_symmetry.space_group_name_H-M   'P 1'
#
loop_
_entity.id
_entity.type
_entity.pdbx_description
1 polymer ?
#
loop_
_entity_poly.entity_id
_entity_poly.type
_entity_poly.pdbx_seq_one_letter_code
_entity_poly.pdbx_strand_id
1 'polypeptide(L)' 'MKKFELDRIAYYYAKKLLSSYIEDLKRNIENAEGAERIKLSVERNRVQEEFEEISARYDKLTNKE' A
#
# COMPACT_ATOMS: atom_id res chain seq x y z
N MET A 1 13.70 21.77 2.92
CA MET A 1 12.34 21.23 2.90
C MET A 1 11.74 21.32 4.28
N LYS A 2 10.51 21.82 4.39
CA LYS A 2 9.74 21.85 5.63
C LYS A 2 9.23 20.43 5.93
N LYS A 3 9.02 20.08 7.21
CA LYS A 3 8.61 18.73 7.64
C LYS A 3 7.37 18.21 6.90
N PHE A 4 6.37 19.06 6.65
CA PHE A 4 5.16 18.65 5.92
C PHE A 4 5.42 18.25 4.46
N GLU A 5 6.45 18.82 3.82
CA GLU A 5 6.82 18.47 2.44
C GLU A 5 7.48 17.09 2.40
N LEU A 6 8.32 16.79 3.39
CA LEU A 6 8.91 15.46 3.60
C LEU A 6 7.82 14.41 3.85
N ASP A 7 6.88 14.70 4.73
CA ASP A 7 5.76 13.78 5.04
C ASP A 7 4.93 13.52 3.78
N ARG A 8 4.56 14.56 3.03
CA ARG A 8 3.81 14.41 1.76
C ARG A 8 4.54 13.55 0.74
N ILE A 9 5.86 13.76 0.59
CA ILE A 9 6.69 12.96 -0.34
C ILE A 9 6.76 11.50 0.12
N ALA A 10 6.95 11.26 1.41
CA ALA A 10 6.99 9.91 1.97
C ALA A 10 5.68 9.16 1.72
N TYR A 11 4.53 9.77 2.04
CA TYR A 11 3.22 9.17 1.80
C TYR A 11 2.94 8.94 0.30
N TYR A 12 3.38 9.85 -0.58
CA TYR A 12 3.27 9.66 -2.04
C TYR A 12 4.00 8.41 -2.52
N TYR A 13 5.26 8.24 -2.12
CA TYR A 13 6.06 7.08 -2.53
C TYR A 13 5.53 5.79 -1.92
N ALA A 14 5.10 5.82 -0.65
CA ALA A 14 4.49 4.66 -0.01
C ALA A 14 3.21 4.23 -0.74
N LYS A 15 2.32 5.18 -1.09
CA LYS A 15 1.11 4.91 -1.90
C LYS A 15 1.46 4.24 -3.23
N LYS A 16 2.47 4.73 -3.95
CA LYS A 16 2.90 4.14 -5.22
C LYS A 16 3.48 2.73 -5.07
N LEU A 17 4.37 2.53 -4.10
CA LEU A 17 5.06 1.25 -3.90
C LEU A 17 4.09 0.15 -3.44
N LEU A 18 3.22 0.46 -2.48
CA LEU A 18 2.23 -0.49 -1.97
C LEU A 18 1.25 -0.92 -3.05
N SER A 19 0.81 -0.01 -3.92
CA SER A 19 -0.04 -0.37 -5.06
C SER A 19 0.62 -1.39 -5.99
N SER A 20 1.91 -1.23 -6.31
CA SER A 20 2.64 -2.22 -7.11
C SER A 20 2.77 -3.57 -6.38
N TYR A 21 3.07 -3.53 -5.09
CA TYR A 21 3.23 -4.73 -4.29
C TYR A 21 1.92 -5.54 -4.16
N ILE A 22 0.77 -4.86 -4.05
CA ILE A 22 -0.55 -5.50 -4.06
C ILE A 22 -0.78 -6.25 -5.37
N GLU A 23 -0.40 -5.68 -6.52
CA GLU A 23 -0.52 -6.36 -7.81
C GLU A 23 0.42 -7.57 -7.92
N ASP A 24 1.64 -7.48 -7.39
CA ASP A 24 2.54 -8.63 -7.29
C ASP A 24 1.96 -9.75 -6.43
N LEU A 25 1.38 -9.41 -5.27
CA LEU A 25 0.73 -10.37 -4.39
C LEU A 25 -0.47 -11.04 -5.08
N LYS A 26 -1.30 -10.30 -5.82
CA LYS A 26 -2.41 -10.88 -6.60
C LYS A 26 -1.90 -11.92 -7.60
N ARG A 27 -0.87 -11.57 -8.37
CA ARG A 27 -0.23 -12.51 -9.32
C ARG A 27 0.34 -13.74 -8.63
N ASN A 28 0.98 -13.58 -7.47
CA ASN A 28 1.54 -14.70 -6.72
C ASN A 28 0.44 -15.61 -6.15
N ILE A 29 -0.67 -15.04 -5.67
CA ILE A 29 -1.83 -15.80 -5.17
C ILE A 29 -2.46 -16.66 -6.27
N GLU A 30 -2.56 -16.14 -7.50
CA GLU A 30 -3.10 -16.87 -8.65
C GLU A 30 -2.26 -18.11 -9.00
N ASN A 31 -0.95 -18.05 -8.76
CA ASN A 31 -0.01 -19.14 -9.04
C ASN A 31 0.28 -20.04 -7.83
N ALA A 32 -0.27 -19.73 -6.66
CA ALA A 32 -0.01 -20.44 -5.41
C ALA A 32 -1.13 -21.42 -5.06
N GLU A 33 -0.78 -22.51 -4.36
CA GLU A 33 -1.73 -23.51 -3.88
C GLU A 33 -1.58 -23.77 -2.38
N GLY A 34 -2.62 -24.36 -1.80
CA GLY A 34 -2.62 -24.81 -0.40
C GLY A 34 -2.29 -23.70 0.60
N ALA A 35 -1.36 -24.00 1.51
CA ALA A 35 -0.97 -23.11 2.59
C ALA A 35 -0.31 -21.81 2.10
N GLU A 36 0.42 -21.85 0.97
CA GLU A 36 1.09 -20.66 0.44
C GLU A 36 0.08 -19.63 -0.07
N ARG A 37 -0.98 -20.09 -0.75
CA ARG A 37 -2.08 -19.23 -1.19
C ARG A 37 -2.76 -18.52 -0.02
N ILE A 38 -2.97 -19.23 1.09
CA ILE A 38 -3.57 -18.67 2.30
C ILE A 38 -2.65 -17.59 2.89
N LYS A 39 -1.36 -17.89 3.04
CA LYS A 39 -0.37 -16.95 3.57
C LYS A 39 -0.30 -15.67 2.73
N LEU A 40 -0.19 -15.80 1.41
CA LEU A 40 -0.15 -14.66 0.49
C LEU A 40 -1.46 -13.85 0.52
N SER A 41 -2.60 -14.52 0.70
CA SER A 41 -3.90 -13.84 0.82
C SER A 41 -4.01 -13.02 2.11
N VAL A 42 -3.52 -13.54 3.23
CA VAL A 42 -3.45 -12.80 4.51
C VAL A 42 -2.53 -11.59 4.37
N GLU A 43 -1.35 -11.77 3.77
CA GLU A 43 -0.42 -10.67 3.53
C GLU A 43 -1.04 -9.60 2.62
N ARG A 44 -1.70 -9.99 1.53
CA ARG A 44 -2.38 -9.07 0.62
C ARG A 44 -3.43 -8.23 1.34
N ASN A 45 -4.22 -8.85 2.22
CA ASN A 45 -5.23 -8.11 2.99
C ASN A 45 -4.58 -7.07 3.91
N ARG A 46 -3.49 -7.43 4.61
CA ARG A 46 -2.75 -6.49 5.46
C ARG A 46 -2.17 -5.31 4.66
N VAL A 47 -1.55 -5.60 3.52
CA VAL A 47 -0.97 -4.57 2.64
C VAL A 47 -2.07 -3.66 2.06
N GLN A 48 -3.25 -4.22 1.76
CA GLN A 48 -4.40 -3.44 1.31
C GLN A 48 -4.88 -2.45 2.39
N GLU A 49 -4.97 -2.88 3.65
CA GLU A 49 -5.29 -2.00 4.78
C GLU A 49 -4.24 -0.88 4.95
N GLU A 50 -2.95 -1.23 4.91
CA GLU A 50 -1.85 -0.26 4.97
C GLU A 50 -1.93 0.77 3.81
N PHE A 51 -2.27 0.31 2.61
CA PHE A 51 -2.43 1.18 1.43
C PHE A 51 -3.59 2.17 1.59
N GLU A 52 -4.73 1.73 2.14
CA GLU A 52 -5.89 2.58 2.39
C GLU A 52 -5.57 3.66 3.43
N GLU A 53 -4.90 3.30 4.53
CA GLU A 53 -4.48 4.25 5.55
C GLU A 53 -3.48 5.30 5.01
N ILE A 54 -2.47 4.84 4.28
CA ILE A 54 -1.45 5.71 3.68
C ILE A 54 -2.07 6.63 2.63
N SER A 55 -3.00 6.11 1.81
CA SER A 55 -3.72 6.92 0.83
C SER A 55 -4.57 7.99 1.50
N ALA A 56 -5.32 7.66 2.55
CA ALA A 56 -6.11 8.64 3.29
C ALA A 56 -5.24 9.72 3.95
N ARG A 57 -4.06 9.36 4.47
CA ARG A 57 -3.10 10.34 5.03
C ARG A 57 -2.50 11.23 3.95
N TYR A 58 -2.13 10.66 2.81
CA TYR A 58 -1.65 11.44 1.67
C TYR A 58 -2.69 12.45 1.20
N ASP A 59 -3.93 12.00 0.99
CA ASP A 59 -5.01 12.83 0.48
C ASP A 59 -5.35 13.96 1.47
N LYS A 60 -5.29 13.71 2.79
CA LYS A 60 -5.40 14.77 3.82
C LYS A 60 -4.27 15.80 3.78
N LEU A 61 -3.07 15.41 3.35
CA LEU A 61 -1.92 16.32 3.23
C LEU A 61 -1.93 17.10 1.93
N THR A 62 -2.59 16.59 0.87
CA THR A 62 -2.71 17.26 -0.43
C THR A 62 -3.97 18.10 -0.56
N ASN A 63 -5.07 17.71 0.10
CA ASN A 63 -6.39 18.35 -0.05
C ASN A 63 -6.71 19.32 1.11
N LYS A 64 -5.70 19.91 1.76
CA LYS A 64 -5.92 21.09 2.60
C LYS A 64 -6.10 22.32 1.71
N GLU A 65 -7.35 22.55 1.28
CA GLU A 65 -7.89 23.89 1.08
C GLU A 65 -8.32 24.48 2.45
#